data_AF-A0A5K0WJS2-F1
#
_entry.id   AF-A0A5K0WJS2-F1
#
_cell.length_a   1.000
_cell.length_b   1.000
_cell.length_c   1.000
_cell.angle_alpha   90.00
_cell.angle_beta   90.00
_cell.angle_gamma   90.00
#
_symmetry.space_group_name_H-M   'P 1'
#
loop_
_entity.id
_entity.type
_entity.pdbx_description
1 polymer ?
#
loop_
_entity_poly.entity_id
_entity_poly.type
_entity_poly.pdbx_seq_one_letter_code
_entity_poly.pdbx_strand_id
1 'polypeptide(L)' 'KVVQEDRFTTIHIQELSCISRDTKLGPEEISSDIPNVGEAALSKLDESGIVYIGAEVTGGDILVGKSLLK' A
#
# COMPACT_ATOMS: atom_id res chain seq x y z
N LYS A 1 -25.26 -14.54 -21.51
CA LYS A 1 -25.75 -13.21 -21.95
C LYS A 1 -25.47 -12.12 -20.92
N VAL A 2 -26.02 -12.20 -19.70
CA VAL A 2 -25.92 -11.10 -18.69
C VAL A 2 -24.50 -10.68 -18.30
N VAL A 3 -23.57 -11.62 -18.06
CA VAL A 3 -22.17 -11.31 -17.68
C VAL A 3 -21.38 -10.71 -18.84
N GLN A 4 -21.61 -11.17 -20.08
CA GLN A 4 -20.94 -10.64 -21.28
C GLN A 4 -21.34 -9.20 -21.61
N GLU A 5 -22.46 -8.73 -21.06
CA GLU A 5 -22.99 -7.39 -21.26
C GLU A 5 -22.73 -6.47 -20.04
N ASP A 6 -22.00 -6.94 -19.02
CA ASP A 6 -21.67 -6.19 -17.78
C ASP A 6 -22.87 -5.53 -17.06
N ARG A 7 -24.07 -6.08 -17.25
CA ARG A 7 -25.34 -5.44 -16.83
C ARG A 7 -25.49 -5.22 -15.33
N PHE A 8 -24.70 -5.92 -14.51
CA PHE A 8 -24.72 -5.82 -13.06
C PHE A 8 -23.31 -5.59 -12.48
N THR A 9 -22.41 -4.99 -13.26
CA THR A 9 -21.05 -4.65 -12.82
C THR A 9 -21.04 -3.25 -12.20
N THR A 10 -20.47 -3.11 -11.00
CA THR A 10 -20.32 -1.82 -10.30
C THR A 10 -18.87 -1.57 -9.94
N ILE A 11 -18.51 -0.28 -9.82
CA ILE A 11 -17.18 0.15 -9.35
C ILE A 11 -17.33 0.67 -7.93
N HIS A 12 -16.46 0.21 -7.05
CA HIS A 12 -16.38 0.68 -5.66
C HIS A 12 -15.01 1.30 -5.44
N ILE A 13 -14.98 2.47 -4.80
CA ILE A 13 -13.76 3.16 -4.40
C ILE A 13 -13.70 3.09 -2.87
N GLN A 14 -12.53 2.73 -2.34
CA GLN A 14 -12.25 2.75 -0.92
C GLN A 14 -11.07 3.66 -0.66
N GLU A 15 -11.17 4.48 0.37
CA GLU A 15 -10.08 5.31 0.86
C GLU A 15 -9.43 4.63 2.06
N LEU A 16 -8.13 4.37 1.98
CA LEU A 16 -7.33 3.81 3.05
C LEU A 16 -6.31 4.88 3.46
N SER A 17 -6.29 5.25 4.74
CA SER A 17 -5.40 6.29 5.26
C SER A 17 -4.35 5.71 6.19
N CYS A 18 -3.13 6.23 6.10
CA CYS A 18 -2.00 5.91 6.96
C CYS A 18 -1.36 7.21 7.46
N ILE A 19 -0.97 7.24 8.73
CA ILE A 19 -0.37 8.43 9.37
C ILE A 19 0.91 8.02 10.07
N SER A 20 2.02 8.71 9.77
CA SER A 20 3.28 8.59 10.49
C SER A 20 3.33 9.54 11.69
N ARG A 21 3.87 9.10 12.83
CA ARG A 21 3.90 9.88 14.07
C ARG A 21 5.22 9.72 14.83
N ASP A 22 5.53 10.72 15.64
CA ASP A 22 6.57 10.61 16.65
C ASP A 22 6.12 9.69 17.79
N THR A 23 6.96 8.71 18.12
CA THR A 23 6.76 7.85 19.27
C THR A 23 7.88 8.03 20.28
N LYS A 24 7.72 7.49 21.50
CA LYS A 24 8.79 7.51 22.51
C LYS A 24 10.04 6.74 22.09
N LEU A 25 9.89 5.78 21.16
CA LEU A 25 10.99 4.95 20.67
C LEU A 25 11.67 5.56 19.43
N GLY A 26 11.13 6.64 18.88
CA GLY A 26 11.61 7.29 17.67
C GLY A 26 10.48 7.75 16.75
N PRO A 27 10.78 8.59 15.74
CA PRO A 27 9.85 8.94 14.69
C PRO A 27 9.53 7.72 13.81
N GLU A 28 8.28 7.60 13.39
CA GLU A 28 7.93 6.73 12.26
C GLU A 28 8.24 7.44 10.95
N GLU A 29 8.68 6.69 9.94
CA GLU A 29 8.99 7.18 8.60
C GLU A 29 8.21 6.37 7.54
N ILE A 30 7.92 7.02 6.41
CA ILE A 30 7.39 6.38 5.22
C ILE A 30 8.55 6.17 4.24
N SER A 31 8.81 4.92 3.87
CA SER A 31 9.92 4.53 3.01
C SER A 31 9.62 3.23 2.25
N SER A 32 10.24 3.06 1.09
CA SER A 32 10.23 1.79 0.34
C SER A 32 11.23 0.77 0.89
N ASP A 33 12.07 1.14 1.85
CA ASP A 33 13.02 0.27 2.52
C ASP A 33 12.51 -0.14 3.90
N ILE A 34 11.98 -1.36 4.01
CA ILE A 34 11.38 -1.88 5.24
C ILE A 34 12.19 -3.08 5.75
N PRO A 35 12.83 -2.98 6.92
CA PRO A 35 13.62 -4.07 7.47
C PRO A 35 12.79 -5.34 7.69
N ASN A 36 13.37 -6.49 7.34
CA ASN A 36 12.76 -7.82 7.45
C ASN A 36 11.57 -8.09 6.50
N VAL A 37 11.31 -7.21 5.53
CA VAL A 37 10.34 -7.43 4.47
C VAL A 37 11.07 -7.79 3.18
N GLY A 38 10.63 -8.82 2.48
CA GLY A 38 11.25 -9.24 1.21
C GLY A 38 10.95 -8.27 0.06
N GLU A 39 11.91 -8.09 -0.85
CA GLU A 39 11.80 -7.18 -2.00
C GLU A 39 10.53 -7.39 -2.83
N ALA A 40 10.08 -8.64 -2.97
CA ALA A 40 8.84 -8.95 -3.70
C ALA A 40 7.61 -8.26 -3.10
N ALA A 41 7.54 -8.13 -1.78
CA ALA A 41 6.43 -7.44 -1.10
C ALA A 41 6.52 -5.90 -1.20
N LEU A 42 7.72 -5.38 -1.43
CA LEU A 42 8.00 -3.95 -1.60
C LEU A 42 7.99 -3.51 -3.07
N SER A 43 7.92 -4.47 -4.00
CA SER A 43 8.02 -4.24 -5.46
C SER A 43 6.97 -3.27 -6.04
N LYS A 44 5.90 -2.99 -5.30
CA LYS A 44 4.83 -2.07 -5.70
C LYS A 44 4.97 -0.66 -5.13
N LEU A 45 5.92 -0.44 -4.21
CA LEU A 45 6.17 0.87 -3.64
C LEU A 45 7.06 1.70 -4.58
N ASP A 46 6.73 2.97 -4.72
CA ASP A 46 7.59 3.96 -5.35
C ASP A 46 8.69 4.45 -4.40
N GLU A 47 9.52 5.36 -4.88
CA GLU A 47 10.63 5.95 -4.11
C GLU A 47 10.18 6.68 -2.82
N SER A 48 8.90 7.03 -2.71
CA SER A 48 8.32 7.65 -1.51
C SER A 48 7.78 6.63 -0.51
N GLY A 49 7.86 5.33 -0.79
CA GLY A 49 7.30 4.28 0.05
C GLY A 49 5.77 4.16 -0.07
N ILE A 50 5.17 4.64 -1.16
CA ILE A 50 3.74 4.57 -1.41
C ILE A 50 3.49 3.71 -2.65
N VAL A 51 2.41 2.93 -2.66
CA VAL A 51 2.04 2.15 -3.85
C VAL A 51 1.86 3.05 -5.07
N TYR A 52 2.48 2.69 -6.20
CA TYR A 52 2.37 3.50 -7.42
C TYR A 52 0.95 3.46 -8.01
N ILE A 53 0.57 4.55 -8.67
CA ILE A 53 -0.75 4.67 -9.32
C ILE A 53 -0.87 3.64 -10.45
N GLY A 54 -1.94 2.84 -10.42
CA GLY A 54 -2.20 1.79 -11.40
C GLY A 54 -1.68 0.41 -11.00
N ALA A 55 -1.09 0.26 -9.80
CA ALA A 55 -0.76 -1.05 -9.25
C ALA A 55 -2.04 -1.86 -8.97
N GLU A 56 -2.09 -3.10 -9.45
CA GLU A 56 -3.09 -4.07 -9.04
C GLU A 56 -2.69 -4.65 -7.66
N VAL A 57 -3.61 -4.60 -6.70
CA VAL A 57 -3.35 -5.04 -5.32
C VAL A 57 -4.39 -6.03 -4.84
N THR A 58 -3.96 -6.96 -3.98
CA THR A 58 -4.84 -7.93 -3.31
C THR A 58 -4.60 -7.90 -1.79
N GLY A 59 -5.39 -8.68 -1.04
CA GLY A 59 -5.27 -8.72 0.42
C GLY A 59 -3.88 -9.19 0.86
N GLY A 60 -3.18 -8.36 1.63
CA GLY A 60 -1.83 -8.63 2.13
C GLY A 60 -0.73 -7.80 1.46
N ASP A 61 -1.03 -7.09 0.37
CA ASP A 61 -0.10 -6.16 -0.25
C ASP A 61 0.15 -4.93 0.64
N ILE A 62 1.38 -4.41 0.59
CA ILE A 62 1.78 -3.20 1.30
C ILE A 62 1.42 -1.98 0.42
N LEU A 63 0.51 -1.14 0.93
CA LEU A 63 0.11 0.10 0.23
C LEU A 63 0.98 1.30 0.63
N VAL A 64 1.48 1.30 1.86
CA VAL A 64 2.34 2.34 2.43
C VAL A 64 3.38 1.69 3.32
N GLY A 65 4.65 1.91 3.01
CA GLY A 65 5.79 1.39 3.76
C GLY A 65 6.09 2.22 5.00
N LYS A 66 5.35 1.98 6.07
CA LYS A 66 5.53 2.67 7.35
C LYS A 66 6.40 1.85 8.30
N SER A 67 7.50 2.42 8.78
CA SER A 67 8.38 1.77 9.77
C SER A 67 8.87 2.74 10.84
N LEU A 68 9.23 2.17 12.01
CA LEU A 68 9.95 2.92 13.04
C LEU A 68 11.41 3.09 12.62
N LEU A 69 11.91 4.33 12.68
CA LEU A 69 13.34 4.58 12.55
C LEU A 69 14.07 3.88 13.71
N LYS A 70 15.08 3.07 13.39
CA LYS A 70 15.97 2.46 14.39
C LYS A 70 17.24 3.28 14.57
#